data_AF-A0A1A0V7P9-F1
#
_entry.id   AF-A0A1A0V7P9-F1
#
_cell.length_a   1.000
_cell.length_b   1.000
_cell.length_c   1.000
_cell.angle_alpha   90.00
_cell.angle_beta   90.00
_cell.angle_gamma   90.00
#
_symmetry.space_group_name_H-M   'P 1'
#
loop_
_entity.id
_entity.type
_entity.pdbx_description
1 polymer ?
#
loop_
_entity_poly.entity_id
_entity_poly.type
_entity_poly.pdbx_seq_one_letter_code
_entity_poly.pdbx_strand_id
1 'polypeptide(L)'
;MKSPPRENDATTKRLRTRIRNRGDDCHICGQPIDYTAHHTEPWSFQMDHLLQIANGGPNIEANVGPSHRACNRARSDKIDAIAIAAAEHLGIPLNPTKAARHGHTPASRHWICNAGTPDGQHCPEHNCTHPGVYYVSKRRWW
;
A
#
# COMPACT_ATOMS: atom_id res chain seq x y z
N MET A 1 0.72 25.83 8.90
CA MET A 1 0.83 25.83 7.42
C MET A 1 -0.54 25.47 6.87
N LYS A 2 -1.17 26.33 6.05
CA LYS A 2 -2.42 25.96 5.35
C LYS A 2 -2.06 24.95 4.26
N SER A 3 -2.78 23.83 4.18
CA SER A 3 -2.58 22.86 3.11
C SER A 3 -2.64 23.56 1.75
N PRO A 4 -1.81 23.15 0.76
CA PRO A 4 -1.88 23.74 -0.57
C PRO A 4 -3.32 23.65 -1.11
N PRO A 5 -3.77 24.63 -1.92
CA PRO A 5 -5.07 24.55 -2.57
C PRO A 5 -5.19 23.20 -3.26
N ARG A 6 -6.33 22.52 -3.10
CA ARG A 6 -6.61 21.31 -3.87
C ARG A 6 -6.65 21.73 -5.33
N GLU A 7 -5.60 21.42 -6.08
CA GLU A 7 -5.56 21.67 -7.52
C GLU A 7 -6.81 21.03 -8.12
N ASN A 8 -7.64 21.85 -8.77
CA ASN A 8 -8.89 21.38 -9.35
C ASN A 8 -8.55 20.47 -10.52
N ASP A 9 -8.44 19.18 -10.24
CA ASP A 9 -8.01 18.18 -11.21
C ASP A 9 -9.15 17.81 -12.17
N ALA A 10 -9.47 18.77 -13.06
CA ALA A 10 -10.44 18.60 -14.13
C ALA A 10 -10.08 17.41 -15.02
N THR A 11 -8.78 17.12 -15.18
CA THR A 11 -8.28 15.97 -15.93
C THR A 11 -8.68 14.66 -15.26
N THR A 12 -8.43 14.44 -13.96
CA THR A 12 -8.89 13.17 -13.35
C THR A 12 -10.38 13.09 -13.17
N LYS A 13 -11.10 14.21 -13.02
CA LYS A 13 -12.58 14.18 -13.05
C LYS A 13 -13.07 13.66 -14.41
N ARG A 14 -12.52 14.17 -15.51
CA ARG A 14 -12.83 13.69 -16.88
C ARG A 14 -12.45 12.23 -17.06
N LEU A 15 -11.26 11.84 -16.60
CA LEU A 15 -10.79 10.45 -16.69
C LEU A 15 -11.70 9.51 -15.90
N ARG A 16 -12.01 9.84 -14.65
CA ARG A 16 -12.94 9.08 -13.79
C ARG A 16 -14.31 8.93 -14.44
N THR A 17 -14.85 10.00 -15.03
CA THR A 17 -16.13 9.93 -15.75
C THR A 17 -16.04 9.00 -16.96
N ARG A 18 -14.96 9.06 -17.76
CA ARG A 18 -14.77 8.15 -18.89
C ARG A 18 -14.73 6.69 -18.46
N ILE A 19 -13.90 6.37 -17.47
CA ILE A 19 -13.79 4.99 -16.96
C ILE A 19 -15.11 4.53 -16.37
N ARG A 20 -15.81 5.38 -15.60
CA ARG A 20 -17.12 5.05 -15.03
C ARG A 20 -18.15 4.72 -16.12
N ASN A 21 -18.15 5.47 -17.21
CA ASN A 21 -19.13 5.33 -18.29
C ASN A 21 -18.92 4.07 -19.16
N ARG A 22 -17.76 3.41 -19.06
CA ARG A 22 -17.55 2.13 -19.76
C ARG A 22 -18.40 1.00 -19.19
N GLY A 23 -18.72 1.07 -17.89
CA GLY A 23 -19.56 0.05 -17.24
C GLY A 23 -18.86 -1.31 -17.09
N ASP A 24 -17.54 -1.34 -17.21
CA ASP A 24 -16.70 -2.54 -17.14
C ASP A 24 -16.71 -3.19 -15.74
N ASP A 25 -16.35 -4.47 -15.68
CA ASP A 25 -16.19 -5.25 -14.46
C ASP A 25 -14.92 -4.86 -13.68
N CYS A 26 -14.86 -5.24 -12.39
CA CYS A 26 -13.71 -4.94 -11.54
C CYS A 26 -12.43 -5.62 -12.05
N HIS A 27 -11.40 -4.84 -12.36
CA HIS A 27 -10.13 -5.39 -12.88
C HIS A 27 -9.36 -6.24 -11.86
N ILE A 28 -9.67 -6.11 -10.57
CA ILE A 28 -8.99 -6.82 -9.47
C ILE A 28 -9.58 -8.21 -9.26
N CYS A 29 -10.91 -8.34 -9.23
CA CYS A 29 -11.60 -9.59 -8.89
C CYS A 29 -12.44 -10.17 -10.04
N GLY A 30 -12.61 -9.44 -11.14
CA GLY A 30 -13.39 -9.84 -12.31
C GLY A 30 -14.91 -9.82 -12.11
N GLN A 31 -15.42 -9.36 -10.96
CA GLN A 31 -16.86 -9.32 -10.68
C GLN A 31 -17.49 -7.98 -11.09
N PRO A 32 -18.79 -7.95 -11.43
CA PRO A 32 -19.50 -6.72 -11.78
C PRO A 32 -19.47 -5.66 -10.69
N ILE A 33 -19.37 -4.39 -11.09
CA ILE A 33 -19.40 -3.24 -10.18
C ILE A 33 -20.82 -2.67 -10.11
N ASP A 34 -21.26 -2.32 -8.90
CA ASP A 34 -22.49 -1.54 -8.74
C ASP A 34 -22.18 -0.05 -8.95
N TYR A 35 -22.48 0.42 -10.17
CA TYR A 35 -22.31 1.82 -10.56
C TYR A 35 -23.40 2.75 -10.02
N THR A 36 -24.44 2.22 -9.39
CA THR A 36 -25.52 2.98 -8.75
C THR A 36 -25.32 3.13 -7.24
N ALA A 37 -24.50 2.26 -6.65
CA ALA A 37 -24.16 2.29 -5.23
C ALA A 37 -23.55 3.63 -4.79
N HIS A 38 -23.86 4.00 -3.55
CA HIS A 38 -23.24 5.14 -2.90
C HIS A 38 -21.73 4.92 -2.77
N HIS A 39 -20.94 5.99 -2.91
CA HIS A 39 -19.47 5.92 -3.00
C HIS A 39 -18.75 5.35 -1.75
N THR A 40 -19.46 5.17 -0.63
CA THR A 40 -18.93 4.53 0.58
C THR A 40 -19.09 3.02 0.58
N GLU A 41 -19.97 2.50 -0.27
CA GLU A 41 -20.31 1.08 -0.27
C GLU A 41 -19.16 0.22 -0.79
N PRO A 42 -18.99 -1.01 -0.26
CA PRO A 42 -17.90 -1.90 -0.66
C PRO A 42 -17.86 -2.18 -2.17
N TRP A 43 -19.03 -2.35 -2.80
CA TRP A 43 -19.21 -2.70 -4.21
C TRP A 43 -19.32 -1.47 -5.13
N SER A 44 -19.17 -0.26 -4.59
CA SER A 44 -19.23 0.95 -5.38
C SER A 44 -18.00 1.14 -6.27
N PHE A 45 -18.20 1.80 -7.40
CA PHE A 45 -17.14 2.15 -8.34
C PHE A 45 -16.07 3.07 -7.75
N GLN A 46 -14.80 2.68 -7.95
CA GLN A 46 -13.64 3.54 -7.85
C GLN A 46 -12.72 3.38 -9.07
N MET A 47 -12.08 4.49 -9.44
CA MET A 47 -10.98 4.49 -10.40
C MET A 47 -9.71 4.12 -9.64
N ASP A 48 -9.15 2.95 -9.94
CA ASP A 48 -7.88 2.46 -9.38
C ASP A 48 -6.77 2.61 -10.40
N HIS A 49 -5.55 2.85 -9.93
CA HIS A 49 -4.35 2.89 -10.76
C HIS A 49 -3.74 1.49 -10.85
N LEU A 50 -3.57 0.96 -12.06
CA LEU A 50 -2.98 -0.36 -12.28
C LEU A 50 -1.57 -0.42 -11.69
N LEU A 51 -0.72 0.56 -12.03
CA LEU A 51 0.45 0.93 -11.26
C LEU A 51 0.12 2.11 -10.34
N GLN A 52 0.24 1.89 -9.03
CA GLN A 52 -0.10 2.88 -8.01
C GLN A 52 0.75 4.16 -8.11
N ILE A 53 0.16 5.33 -7.85
CA ILE A 53 0.88 6.62 -7.86
C ILE A 53 2.09 6.60 -6.91
N ALA A 54 1.95 5.97 -5.74
CA ALA A 54 3.03 5.83 -4.75
C ALA A 54 4.27 5.06 -5.29
N ASN A 55 4.05 4.24 -6.31
CA ASN A 55 5.05 3.43 -6.99
C ASN A 55 5.47 4.01 -8.35
N GLY A 56 5.10 5.27 -8.64
CA GLY A 56 5.52 5.98 -9.86
C GLY A 56 4.53 5.88 -11.02
N GLY A 57 3.32 5.36 -10.77
CA GLY A 57 2.29 5.25 -11.80
C GLY A 57 1.76 6.62 -12.28
N PRO A 58 1.71 6.87 -13.60
CA PRO A 58 1.14 8.08 -14.16
C PRO A 58 -0.39 8.07 -14.09
N ASN A 59 -0.98 9.26 -14.01
CA ASN A 59 -2.42 9.42 -14.01
C ASN A 59 -2.96 9.59 -15.44
N ILE A 60 -2.99 8.49 -16.18
CA ILE A 60 -3.37 8.41 -17.60
C ILE A 60 -4.35 7.25 -17.82
N GLU A 61 -5.09 7.32 -18.93
CA GLU A 61 -6.12 6.33 -19.28
C GLU A 61 -5.60 4.90 -19.42
N ALA A 62 -4.34 4.71 -19.84
CA ALA A 62 -3.70 3.41 -19.95
C ALA A 62 -3.30 2.79 -18.59
N ASN A 63 -3.26 3.58 -17.51
CA ASN A 63 -2.84 3.12 -16.18
C ASN A 63 -3.99 3.11 -15.17
N VAL A 64 -5.24 3.26 -15.61
CA VAL A 64 -6.40 3.24 -14.71
C VAL A 64 -7.40 2.18 -15.11
N GLY A 65 -8.04 1.59 -14.10
CA GLY A 65 -9.05 0.57 -14.25
C GLY A 65 -10.25 0.77 -13.32
N PRO A 66 -11.41 0.22 -13.68
CA PRO A 66 -12.59 0.18 -12.82
C PRO A 66 -12.40 -0.85 -11.69
N SER A 67 -12.68 -0.46 -10.46
CA SER A 67 -12.56 -1.35 -9.30
C SER A 67 -13.69 -1.15 -8.32
N HIS A 68 -13.98 -2.17 -7.51
CA HIS A 68 -14.77 -1.96 -6.29
C HIS A 68 -13.96 -1.16 -5.28
N ARG A 69 -14.62 -0.31 -4.51
CA ARG A 69 -14.03 0.39 -3.36
C ARG A 69 -13.33 -0.57 -2.39
N ALA A 70 -13.96 -1.70 -2.07
CA ALA A 70 -13.38 -2.67 -1.15
C ALA A 70 -12.12 -3.34 -1.72
N CYS A 71 -12.15 -3.76 -2.98
CA CYS A 71 -11.00 -4.35 -3.67
C CYS A 71 -9.84 -3.37 -3.77
N ASN A 72 -10.10 -2.13 -4.19
CA ASN A 72 -9.09 -1.08 -4.26
C ASN A 72 -8.42 -0.84 -2.89
N ARG A 73 -9.25 -0.68 -1.84
CA ARG A 73 -8.75 -0.49 -0.48
C ARG A 73 -7.92 -1.68 0.01
N ALA A 74 -8.31 -2.91 -0.32
CA ALA A 74 -7.57 -4.11 0.04
C ALA A 74 -6.26 -4.23 -0.75
N ARG A 75 -6.22 -3.76 -2.01
CA ARG A 75 -5.04 -3.77 -2.88
C ARG A 75 -4.00 -2.74 -2.44
N SER A 76 -4.42 -1.52 -2.07
CA SER A 76 -3.51 -0.47 -1.57
C SER A 76 -2.33 -0.22 -2.53
N ASP A 77 -1.21 0.26 -2.00
CA ASP A 77 0.08 0.49 -2.64
C ASP A 77 0.92 -0.78 -2.88
N LYS A 78 0.34 -1.98 -2.74
CA LYS A 78 1.08 -3.25 -2.90
C LYS A 78 1.52 -3.44 -4.36
N ILE A 79 2.73 -3.99 -4.52
CA ILE A 79 3.24 -4.44 -5.82
C ILE A 79 2.73 -5.87 -6.03
N ASP A 80 1.63 -6.01 -6.74
CA ASP A 80 1.05 -7.29 -7.18
C ASP A 80 1.29 -7.54 -8.67
N ALA A 81 0.78 -8.66 -9.18
CA ALA A 81 0.92 -9.02 -10.59
C ALA A 81 0.37 -7.94 -11.55
N ILE A 82 -0.73 -7.26 -11.17
CA ILE A 82 -1.31 -6.17 -11.95
C ILE A 82 -0.34 -4.99 -12.02
N ALA A 83 0.26 -4.60 -10.89
CA ALA A 83 1.22 -3.50 -10.84
C ALA A 83 2.49 -3.83 -11.63
N ILE A 84 2.97 -5.08 -11.56
CA ILE A 84 4.12 -5.55 -12.33
C ILE A 84 3.84 -5.47 -13.84
N ALA A 85 2.72 -6.02 -14.28
CA ALA A 85 2.32 -6.00 -15.69
C ALA A 85 2.12 -4.56 -16.20
N ALA A 86 1.49 -3.69 -15.40
CA ALA A 86 1.30 -2.29 -15.77
C ALA A 86 2.63 -1.53 -15.86
N ALA A 87 3.54 -1.76 -14.93
CA ALA A 87 4.85 -1.13 -14.94
C ALA A 87 5.69 -1.57 -16.16
N GLU A 88 5.65 -2.86 -16.49
CA GLU A 88 6.28 -3.40 -17.69
C GLU A 88 5.69 -2.77 -18.96
N HIS A 89 4.36 -2.74 -19.09
CA HIS A 89 3.67 -2.14 -20.23
C HIS A 89 4.01 -0.65 -20.41
N LEU A 90 4.16 0.07 -19.30
CA LEU A 90 4.48 1.50 -19.30
C LEU A 90 5.99 1.79 -19.38
N GLY A 91 6.86 0.77 -19.33
CA GLY A 91 8.31 0.94 -19.29
C GLY A 91 8.82 1.62 -18.01
N ILE A 92 8.10 1.48 -16.89
CA ILE A 92 8.43 2.11 -15.61
C ILE A 92 9.13 1.07 -14.72
N PRO A 93 10.38 1.32 -14.27
CA PRO A 93 11.05 0.39 -13.38
C PRO A 93 10.39 0.36 -11.99
N LEU A 94 10.02 -0.83 -11.53
CA LEU A 94 9.56 -1.01 -10.15
C LEU A 94 10.75 -1.15 -9.20
N ASN A 95 10.66 -0.48 -8.06
CA ASN A 95 11.58 -0.74 -6.96
C ASN A 95 10.95 -1.77 -6.00
N PRO A 96 11.42 -3.04 -5.98
CA PRO A 96 10.84 -4.09 -5.14
C PRO A 96 11.01 -3.82 -3.64
N THR A 97 11.93 -2.92 -3.24
CA THR A 97 12.19 -2.60 -1.82
C THR A 97 11.16 -1.66 -1.20
N LYS A 98 10.21 -1.11 -1.96
CA LYS A 98 9.11 -0.29 -1.43
C LYS A 98 7.97 -1.09 -0.79
N ALA A 99 8.08 -2.42 -0.71
CA ALA A 99 7.10 -3.29 -0.10
C ALA A 99 7.16 -3.26 1.45
N ALA A 100 6.87 -2.11 2.08
CA ALA A 100 6.42 -1.98 3.48
C ALA A 100 6.49 -0.52 3.93
N ARG A 101 5.43 0.28 3.73
CA ARG A 101 5.28 1.57 4.44
C ARG A 101 4.11 1.60 5.43
N HIS A 102 3.36 0.50 5.53
CA HIS A 102 2.26 0.33 6.47
C HIS A 102 2.42 -0.95 7.31
N GLY A 103 3.64 -1.22 7.77
CA GLY A 103 3.76 -1.67 9.14
C GLY A 103 3.72 -0.42 9.99
N HIS A 104 2.89 -0.39 11.05
CA HIS A 104 3.31 0.32 12.25
C HIS A 104 4.79 0.03 12.40
N THR A 105 5.67 1.04 12.48
CA THR A 105 7.00 0.81 13.00
C THR A 105 6.73 -0.01 14.27
N PRO A 106 7.14 -1.30 14.38
CA PRO A 106 7.25 -1.84 15.72
C PRO A 106 8.15 -0.81 16.36
N ALA A 107 7.71 -0.21 17.46
CA ALA A 107 8.49 0.80 18.11
C ALA A 107 9.84 0.15 18.47
N SER A 108 10.80 0.22 17.56
CA SER A 108 12.20 0.12 17.83
C SER A 108 12.55 1.43 18.52
N ARG A 109 11.94 1.62 19.70
CA ARG A 109 12.61 2.23 20.83
C ARG A 109 13.67 1.24 21.30
N HIS A 110 14.56 0.86 20.39
CA HIS A 110 15.88 0.40 20.74
C HIS A 110 16.64 1.69 21.02
N TRP A 111 16.36 2.30 22.18
CA TRP A 111 17.32 3.18 22.80
C TRP A 111 18.52 2.29 23.06
N ILE A 112 19.62 2.50 22.34
CA ILE A 112 20.88 1.83 22.65
C ILE A 112 21.20 2.22 24.08
N CYS A 113 21.01 1.28 25.01
CA CYS A 113 21.33 1.45 26.42
C CYS A 113 22.85 1.31 26.54
N ASN A 114 23.56 2.43 26.74
CA ASN A 114 25.01 2.44 26.94
C ASN A 114 25.44 1.98 28.35
N ALA A 115 24.50 1.59 29.21
CA ALA A 115 24.76 1.18 30.59
C ALA A 115 25.44 -0.20 30.73
N GLY A 116 25.71 -0.91 29.62
CA GLY A 116 26.42 -2.19 29.63
C GLY A 116 25.74 -3.29 30.46
N THR A 117 24.41 -3.20 30.65
CA THR A 117 23.65 -4.13 31.49
C THR A 117 23.55 -5.51 30.81
N PRO A 118 23.98 -6.62 31.46
CA PRO A 118 23.93 -7.95 30.86
C PRO A 118 22.51 -8.44 30.53
N ASP A 119 22.41 -9.32 29.53
CA ASP A 119 21.15 -9.93 29.10
C ASP A 119 20.37 -10.56 30.28
N GLY A 120 19.07 -10.26 30.38
CA GLY A 120 18.19 -10.78 31.43
C GLY A 120 18.18 -10.01 32.75
N GLN A 121 18.97 -8.95 32.90
CA GLN A 121 18.99 -8.10 34.10
C GLN A 121 18.11 -6.84 33.97
N HIS A 122 17.63 -6.33 35.10
CA HIS A 122 16.84 -5.08 35.18
C HIS A 122 17.75 -3.86 35.08
N CYS A 123 17.49 -2.98 34.10
CA CYS A 123 18.21 -1.73 33.93
C CYS A 123 17.53 -0.60 34.74
N PRO A 124 18.20 0.01 35.73
CA PRO A 124 17.61 1.07 36.54
C PRO A 124 17.49 2.42 35.83
N GLU A 125 18.23 2.64 34.72
CA GLU A 125 18.14 3.89 33.94
C GLU A 125 16.82 4.00 33.17
N HIS A 126 16.35 2.88 32.62
CA HIS A 126 15.15 2.83 31.78
C HIS A 126 14.03 1.96 32.38
N ASN A 127 14.24 1.47 33.61
CA ASN A 127 13.34 0.62 34.39
C ASN A 127 12.68 -0.50 33.56
N CYS A 128 13.51 -1.21 32.79
CA CYS A 128 13.10 -2.28 31.90
C CYS A 128 14.09 -3.46 31.96
N THR A 129 13.64 -4.66 31.61
CA THR A 129 14.48 -5.86 31.54
C THR A 129 14.77 -6.18 30.08
N HIS A 130 16.05 -6.28 29.72
CA HIS A 130 16.45 -6.54 28.34
C HIS A 130 16.24 -8.02 27.97
N PRO A 131 15.47 -8.33 26.90
CA PRO A 131 15.32 -9.68 26.42
C PRO A 131 16.61 -10.12 25.74
N GLY A 132 17.36 -11.02 26.39
CA GLY A 132 18.58 -11.59 25.82
C GLY A 132 18.33 -12.18 24.44
N VAL A 133 19.25 -11.93 23.51
CA VAL A 133 19.13 -12.41 22.12
C VAL A 133 19.33 -13.93 22.06
N TYR A 134 18.28 -14.69 21.82
CA TYR A 134 18.42 -16.10 21.43
C TYR A 134 18.55 -16.19 19.90
N TYR A 135 19.74 -16.56 19.43
CA TYR A 135 19.91 -17.11 18.08
C TYR A 135 19.63 -18.61 18.12
N VAL A 136 18.51 -19.05 17.52
CA VAL A 136 18.35 -20.46 17.12
C VAL A 136 18.69 -20.54 15.65
N SER A 137 19.85 -21.14 15.35
CA SER A 137 20.23 -21.46 13.97
C SER A 137 20.28 -22.97 13.75
N LYS A 138 19.98 -23.32 12.49
CA LYS A 138 20.08 -24.63 11.81
C LYS A 138 18.82 -25.51 11.88
N ARG A 139 18.05 -25.40 10.79
CA ARG A 139 17.16 -26.43 10.23
C ARG A 139 17.68 -27.85 10.50
N ARG A 140 16.76 -28.79 10.76
CA ARG A 140 16.38 -29.84 9.79
C ARG A 140 14.89 -30.12 9.90
N TRP A 141 14.20 -30.10 8.75
CA TRP A 141 12.84 -30.59 8.62
C TRP A 141 12.92 -32.11 8.45
N TRP A 142 12.60 -32.83 9.52
CA TRP A 142 11.85 -34.09 9.58
C TRP A 142 11.44 -34.33 11.03
#